data_AF-A0A7S2ICC2-F1
#
_entry.id   AF-A0A7S2ICC2-F1
#
_cell.length_a   1.000
_cell.length_b   1.000
_cell.length_c   1.000
_cell.angle_alpha   90.00
_cell.angle_beta   90.00
_cell.angle_gamma   90.00
#
_symmetry.space_group_name_H-M   'P 1'
#
loop_
_entity.id
_entity.type
_entity.pdbx_description
1 polymer ?
#
loop_
_entity_poly.entity_id
_entity_poly.type
_entity_poly.pdbx_seq_one_letter_code
_entity_poly.pdbx_strand_id
1 'polypeptide(L)'
;QASQQWPKRAVAGLPHLVAGSARSRPARTWCVARQPDPMVDASSRTHSMEALAPESDEDPLQDPFASLPPRIQRGRLGWWARGAILASAVAAATLAVLGLHMGRLHPAGMRGAATESKYEIVDKHPKHPACLCLFDVDRTLTGKQGIAKKCRGNAEKSGVFDDAFGGGDLVLSALGQGVKETFCGGCRRGIVSAGTAGGPKEKAVIARQLAGTPGEPVVWSSPGDIRSEFVIGCPNPKKAICAKGIVKWLGKTKDIWIDPKEVYFFDDLTGNTASFAAEGFNARQVSCKSREGEIGLCGAQPGEIVRAKGIKNC
;
A
#
# COMPACT_ATOMS: atom_id res chain seq x y z
N GLN A 1 -10.28 -65.99 -13.15
CA GLN A 1 -9.33 -64.91 -12.81
C GLN A 1 -10.13 -63.72 -12.30
N ALA A 2 -9.72 -63.20 -11.15
CA ALA A 2 -10.58 -62.58 -10.15
C ALA A 2 -10.93 -61.10 -10.42
N SER A 3 -12.15 -60.75 -10.04
CA SER A 3 -12.67 -59.42 -9.78
C SER A 3 -12.46 -59.04 -8.30
N GLN A 4 -12.02 -57.82 -7.99
CA GLN A 4 -12.11 -57.20 -6.66
C GLN A 4 -12.21 -55.67 -6.83
N GLN A 5 -13.35 -55.03 -6.55
CA GLN A 5 -13.91 -54.62 -5.24
C GLN A 5 -13.21 -53.40 -4.61
N TRP A 6 -13.95 -52.28 -4.59
CA TRP A 6 -13.73 -51.13 -3.73
C TRP A 6 -14.51 -51.31 -2.42
N PRO A 7 -13.98 -50.93 -1.24
CA PRO A 7 -14.74 -51.02 -0.01
C PRO A 7 -15.57 -49.75 0.24
N LYS A 8 -16.85 -49.98 0.53
CA LYS A 8 -17.76 -49.04 1.21
C LYS A 8 -17.28 -48.88 2.67
N ARG A 9 -17.22 -47.65 3.19
CA ARG A 9 -17.20 -47.41 4.63
C ARG A 9 -18.56 -46.93 5.10
N ALA A 10 -19.05 -47.64 6.12
CA ALA A 10 -20.32 -47.47 6.76
C ALA A 10 -20.26 -46.48 7.93
N VAL A 11 -21.46 -46.08 8.29
CA VAL A 11 -21.93 -45.19 9.36
C VAL A 11 -21.69 -45.79 10.75
N ALA A 12 -21.25 -44.95 11.69
CA ALA A 12 -21.45 -45.05 13.14
C ALA A 12 -21.20 -43.62 13.68
N GLY A 13 -21.91 -43.02 14.64
CA GLY A 13 -22.92 -43.45 15.59
C GLY A 13 -22.85 -42.37 16.68
N LEU A 14 -23.90 -41.53 16.79
CA LEU A 14 -24.03 -40.49 17.81
C LEU A 14 -24.47 -41.11 19.15
N PRO A 15 -23.93 -40.66 20.28
CA PRO A 15 -24.65 -40.74 21.55
C PRO A 15 -25.10 -39.35 22.03
N HIS A 16 -26.39 -39.27 22.31
CA HIS A 16 -27.04 -38.28 23.17
C HIS A 16 -26.53 -38.41 24.62
N LEU A 17 -26.20 -37.29 25.27
CA LEU A 17 -26.19 -37.12 26.73
C LEU A 17 -26.62 -35.67 27.03
N VAL A 18 -27.90 -35.46 27.38
CA VAL A 18 -28.45 -35.23 28.73
C VAL A 18 -28.20 -33.81 29.26
N ALA A 19 -29.31 -33.08 29.34
CA ALA A 19 -29.45 -31.80 30.03
C ALA A 19 -29.33 -31.98 31.55
N GLY A 20 -28.53 -31.13 32.19
CA GLY A 20 -28.41 -31.00 33.64
C GLY A 20 -28.66 -29.55 34.06
N SER A 21 -29.81 -29.32 34.70
CA SER A 21 -30.25 -28.07 35.28
C SER A 21 -29.73 -27.89 36.72
N ALA A 22 -29.63 -26.62 37.12
CA ALA A 22 -29.65 -26.09 38.49
C ALA A 22 -28.39 -26.21 39.36
N ARG A 23 -27.80 -25.06 39.72
CA ARG A 23 -28.09 -24.40 41.02
C ARG A 23 -27.29 -23.11 41.21
N SER A 24 -28.04 -22.05 41.49
CA SER A 24 -27.64 -20.79 42.12
C SER A 24 -27.30 -20.96 43.61
N ARG A 25 -26.41 -20.08 44.12
CA ARG A 25 -26.27 -19.48 45.48
C ARG A 25 -24.81 -19.56 46.02
N PRO A 26 -24.42 -18.74 47.01
CA PRO A 26 -24.46 -17.28 47.07
C PRO A 26 -23.10 -16.67 47.52
N ALA A 27 -23.09 -15.35 47.65
CA ALA A 27 -22.01 -14.49 48.13
C ALA A 27 -21.27 -14.96 49.39
N ARG A 28 -19.96 -14.64 49.45
CA ARG A 28 -19.25 -14.38 50.70
C ARG A 28 -18.48 -13.07 50.63
N THR A 29 -18.77 -12.28 51.65
CA THR A 29 -18.27 -10.96 51.99
C THR A 29 -17.11 -11.10 52.99
N TRP A 30 -16.33 -10.02 53.13
CA TRP A 30 -15.35 -9.69 54.17
C TRP A 30 -13.94 -10.30 54.09
N CYS A 31 -12.96 -9.44 53.80
CA CYS A 31 -11.84 -9.16 54.70
C CYS A 31 -11.37 -7.71 54.47
N VAL A 32 -11.69 -6.86 55.44
CA VAL A 32 -11.08 -5.55 55.71
C VAL A 32 -9.90 -5.82 56.64
N ALA A 33 -8.70 -5.35 56.31
CA ALA A 33 -7.67 -5.06 57.31
C ALA A 33 -6.54 -4.16 56.78
N ARG A 34 -6.56 -2.92 57.29
CA ARG A 34 -5.43 -2.11 57.81
C ARG A 34 -4.32 -1.62 56.87
N GLN A 35 -4.38 -0.30 56.63
CA GLN A 35 -3.20 0.56 56.58
C GLN A 35 -2.47 0.57 57.93
N PRO A 36 -1.16 0.85 57.91
CA PRO A 36 -0.59 1.83 58.81
C PRO A 36 -0.05 3.06 58.07
N ASP A 37 -0.24 4.18 58.76
CA ASP A 37 0.07 5.58 58.45
C ASP A 37 1.57 5.93 58.69
N PRO A 38 2.00 7.21 58.52
CA PRO A 38 3.30 7.58 57.96
C PRO A 38 4.41 7.92 58.98
N MET A 39 5.67 7.94 58.52
CA MET A 39 6.81 8.65 59.12
C MET A 39 7.53 9.38 57.96
N VAL A 40 7.63 10.72 57.87
CA VAL A 40 8.48 11.67 58.63
C VAL A 40 9.93 11.16 58.69
N ASP A 41 11.01 11.82 58.23
CA ASP A 41 11.34 13.24 58.14
C ASP A 41 12.47 13.50 57.10
N ALA A 42 12.68 14.79 56.86
CA ALA A 42 13.73 15.49 56.15
C ALA A 42 15.19 15.10 56.46
N SER A 43 16.11 15.46 55.56
CA SER A 43 17.15 16.48 55.80
C SER A 43 18.25 16.41 54.75
N SER A 44 18.39 17.52 54.01
CA SER A 44 19.63 18.17 53.59
C SER A 44 20.94 17.34 53.49
N ARG A 45 21.56 17.37 52.30
CA ARG A 45 22.98 17.74 52.24
C ARG A 45 23.37 18.33 50.88
N THR A 46 23.75 19.58 50.96
CA THR A 46 24.56 20.36 50.02
C THR A 46 25.89 19.67 49.72
N HIS A 47 26.32 19.67 48.46
CA HIS A 47 27.72 19.89 48.11
C HIS A 47 27.80 20.54 46.73
N SER A 48 28.17 21.81 46.75
CA SER A 48 28.81 22.52 45.65
C SER A 48 30.12 21.82 45.29
N MET A 49 30.38 21.64 44.00
CA MET A 49 31.71 21.87 43.44
C MET A 49 31.53 22.52 42.07
N GLU A 50 32.00 23.76 42.00
CA GLU A 50 32.44 24.43 40.79
C GLU A 50 33.43 23.55 40.01
N ALA A 51 33.21 23.47 38.69
CA ALA A 51 34.31 23.38 37.73
C ALA A 51 33.91 24.22 36.52
N LEU A 52 34.69 25.29 36.33
CA LEU A 52 34.63 26.24 35.24
C LEU A 52 35.18 25.65 33.93
N ALA A 53 34.63 26.20 32.84
CA ALA A 53 35.20 26.39 31.49
C ALA A 53 35.02 25.28 30.44
N PRO A 54 35.04 25.62 29.13
CA PRO A 54 34.78 26.92 28.47
C PRO A 54 33.63 26.86 27.46
N GLU A 55 33.06 28.04 27.19
CA GLU A 55 32.33 28.34 25.96
C GLU A 55 33.24 28.04 24.76
N SER A 56 32.79 27.18 23.85
CA SER A 56 33.38 27.03 22.53
C SER A 56 32.41 27.60 21.51
N ASP A 57 32.93 28.58 20.80
CA ASP A 57 32.31 29.42 19.79
C ASP A 57 31.51 28.66 18.73
N GLU A 58 30.55 29.40 18.20
CA GLU A 58 29.72 29.07 17.07
C GLU A 58 30.56 28.74 15.83
N ASP A 59 30.39 27.53 15.31
CA ASP A 59 30.91 27.15 14.00
C ASP A 59 29.73 27.11 13.01
N PRO A 60 29.66 28.06 12.04
CA PRO A 60 28.58 28.07 11.07
C PRO A 60 28.73 26.88 10.12
N LEU A 61 27.67 26.09 10.01
CA LEU A 61 27.44 25.06 9.00
C LEU A 61 27.84 25.58 7.61
N GLN A 62 29.04 25.19 7.19
CA GLN A 62 29.52 25.33 5.82
C GLN A 62 28.76 24.33 4.94
N ASP A 63 28.10 24.90 3.94
CA ASP A 63 27.40 24.24 2.85
C ASP A 63 28.38 23.40 1.99
N PRO A 64 28.19 22.07 1.86
CA PRO A 64 29.08 21.24 1.07
C PRO A 64 28.86 21.35 -0.46
N PHE A 65 28.05 22.29 -0.98
CA PHE A 65 27.84 22.47 -2.42
C PHE A 65 28.59 23.63 -3.09
N ALA A 66 29.47 24.33 -2.38
CA ALA A 66 30.28 25.40 -2.97
C ALA A 66 31.61 24.91 -3.59
N SER A 67 31.55 24.05 -4.61
CA SER A 67 32.67 23.88 -5.57
C SER A 67 32.27 23.11 -6.83
N LEU A 68 31.56 23.79 -7.74
CA LEU A 68 31.55 23.41 -9.15
C LEU A 68 32.22 24.51 -9.98
N PRO A 69 33.16 24.17 -10.88
CA PRO A 69 33.87 25.16 -11.67
C PRO A 69 32.97 25.84 -12.71
N PRO A 70 33.26 27.10 -13.09
CA PRO A 70 32.54 27.78 -14.15
C PRO A 70 32.95 27.20 -15.52
N ARG A 71 32.05 26.43 -16.16
CA ARG A 71 32.19 26.07 -17.57
C ARG A 71 31.71 27.24 -18.43
N ILE A 72 32.66 28.10 -18.78
CA ILE A 72 32.49 29.14 -19.80
C ILE A 72 32.25 28.50 -21.17
N GLN A 73 31.29 29.12 -21.85
CA GLN A 73 30.90 28.98 -23.23
C GLN A 73 32.08 28.86 -24.22
N ARG A 74 31.90 28.00 -25.23
CA ARG A 74 32.04 28.30 -26.67
C ARG A 74 32.07 26.99 -27.44
N GLY A 75 31.15 26.80 -28.37
CA GLY A 75 31.26 25.70 -29.31
C GLY A 75 30.01 25.39 -30.12
N ARG A 76 29.95 26.00 -31.31
CA ARG A 76 29.31 25.48 -32.52
C ARG A 76 27.77 25.52 -32.57
N LEU A 77 27.31 26.66 -33.07
CA LEU A 77 26.39 26.69 -34.21
C LEU A 77 26.82 25.63 -35.24
N GLY A 78 25.93 24.71 -35.59
CA GLY A 78 26.11 23.95 -36.80
C GLY A 78 25.05 22.90 -37.14
N TRP A 79 24.36 23.16 -38.24
CA TRP A 79 24.00 22.17 -39.26
C TRP A 79 22.95 21.10 -38.94
N TRP A 80 21.77 21.48 -38.42
CA TRP A 80 20.54 20.68 -38.63
C TRP A 80 19.33 21.59 -38.84
N ALA A 81 19.43 22.48 -39.82
CA ALA A 81 18.28 23.19 -40.38
C ALA A 81 18.47 23.25 -41.89
N ARG A 82 18.10 22.17 -42.58
CA ARG A 82 17.77 22.09 -44.01
C ARG A 82 17.39 20.65 -44.35
N GLY A 83 16.15 20.45 -44.78
CA GLY A 83 15.77 19.28 -45.57
C GLY A 83 14.69 18.38 -44.98
N ALA A 84 13.46 18.87 -44.86
CA ALA A 84 12.26 18.03 -44.98
C ALA A 84 11.00 18.90 -45.20
N ILE A 85 11.02 19.76 -46.23
CA ILE A 85 9.82 20.29 -46.86
C ILE A 85 9.98 19.97 -48.34
N LEU A 86 9.39 18.87 -48.81
CA LEU A 86 9.02 18.54 -50.20
C LEU A 86 8.83 17.02 -50.34
N ALA A 87 7.66 16.51 -49.93
CA ALA A 87 7.06 15.30 -50.47
C ALA A 87 5.59 15.21 -50.02
N SER A 88 4.82 16.26 -50.31
CA SER A 88 3.37 16.29 -50.13
C SER A 88 2.71 16.67 -51.46
N ALA A 89 2.97 15.87 -52.49
CA ALA A 89 2.21 15.82 -53.72
C ALA A 89 2.72 14.60 -54.51
N VAL A 90 1.82 13.78 -55.04
CA VAL A 90 2.05 12.53 -55.82
C VAL A 90 1.85 11.24 -55.00
N ALA A 91 0.63 11.06 -54.50
CA ALA A 91 -0.02 9.75 -54.35
C ALA A 91 -1.56 9.91 -54.35
N ALA A 92 -2.05 10.86 -55.13
CA ALA A 92 -3.48 11.11 -55.37
C ALA A 92 -3.70 11.21 -56.89
N ALA A 93 -3.25 10.18 -57.63
CA ALA A 93 -3.43 10.12 -59.09
C ALA A 93 -3.21 8.69 -59.65
N THR A 94 -3.76 7.64 -59.02
CA THR A 94 -3.79 6.29 -59.63
C THR A 94 -4.95 5.42 -59.10
N LEU A 95 -6.13 5.98 -58.82
CA LEU A 95 -7.36 5.20 -58.64
C LEU A 95 -8.56 5.89 -59.31
N ALA A 96 -8.39 6.27 -60.57
CA ALA A 96 -9.45 6.81 -61.42
C ALA A 96 -9.41 6.16 -62.82
N VAL A 97 -9.35 4.83 -62.91
CA VAL A 97 -9.56 4.07 -64.18
C VAL A 97 -10.31 2.73 -63.97
N LEU A 98 -11.15 2.60 -62.94
CA LEU A 98 -12.03 1.43 -62.79
C LEU A 98 -13.47 1.84 -62.45
N GLY A 99 -14.00 2.76 -63.24
CA GLY A 99 -15.43 2.93 -63.41
C GLY A 99 -15.82 2.40 -64.77
N LEU A 100 -16.42 1.21 -64.82
CA LEU A 100 -17.41 0.75 -65.82
C LEU A 100 -17.55 -0.77 -65.70
N HIS A 101 -18.54 -1.23 -64.93
CA HIS A 101 -19.43 -2.37 -65.23
C HIS A 101 -20.39 -2.60 -64.04
N MET A 102 -21.28 -1.63 -63.80
CA MET A 102 -22.48 -1.86 -62.99
C MET A 102 -23.60 -2.30 -63.93
N GLY A 103 -23.61 -3.61 -64.23
CA GLY A 103 -24.73 -4.27 -64.86
C GLY A 103 -25.88 -4.45 -63.87
N ARG A 104 -27.07 -4.03 -64.27
CA ARG A 104 -28.35 -4.30 -63.61
C ARG A 104 -28.55 -5.80 -63.40
N LEU A 105 -28.77 -6.22 -62.15
CA LEU A 105 -29.59 -7.39 -61.84
C LEU A 105 -30.62 -7.01 -60.77
N HIS A 106 -31.87 -7.29 -61.11
CA HIS A 106 -33.06 -7.08 -60.30
C HIS A 106 -33.16 -8.10 -59.15
N PRO A 107 -33.99 -7.82 -58.12
CA PRO A 107 -34.04 -8.57 -56.89
C PRO A 107 -34.94 -9.81 -57.04
N ALA A 108 -34.42 -10.98 -56.71
CA ALA A 108 -35.23 -12.17 -56.45
C ALA A 108 -35.16 -12.46 -54.94
N GLY A 109 -36.34 -12.53 -54.33
CA GLY A 109 -36.52 -12.57 -52.89
C GLY A 109 -35.86 -13.77 -52.21
N MET A 110 -35.19 -13.47 -51.10
CA MET A 110 -35.02 -14.40 -50.01
C MET A 110 -35.68 -13.81 -48.78
N ARG A 111 -36.88 -14.34 -48.45
CA ARG A 111 -37.42 -14.26 -47.10
C ARG A 111 -36.60 -15.21 -46.23
N GLY A 112 -35.42 -14.76 -45.83
CA GLY A 112 -34.68 -15.36 -44.73
C GLY A 112 -35.31 -14.89 -43.44
N ALA A 113 -35.80 -15.84 -42.63
CA ALA A 113 -36.23 -15.57 -41.27
C ALA A 113 -35.09 -14.88 -40.52
N ALA A 114 -35.27 -13.60 -40.19
CA ALA A 114 -34.41 -12.88 -39.28
C ALA A 114 -34.60 -13.51 -37.90
N THR A 115 -33.77 -14.50 -37.58
CA THR A 115 -33.53 -14.87 -36.20
C THR A 115 -32.88 -13.65 -35.55
N GLU A 116 -33.61 -12.97 -34.68
CA GLU A 116 -33.06 -12.00 -33.74
C GLU A 116 -31.97 -12.70 -32.93
N SER A 117 -30.73 -12.59 -33.40
CA SER A 117 -29.56 -12.94 -32.62
C SER A 117 -29.48 -11.93 -31.50
N LYS A 118 -30.03 -12.33 -30.36
CA LYS A 118 -29.87 -11.69 -29.07
C LYS A 118 -28.36 -11.65 -28.78
N TYR A 119 -27.70 -10.59 -29.24
CA TYR A 119 -26.35 -10.24 -28.82
C TYR A 119 -26.43 -9.96 -27.33
N GLU A 120 -26.22 -11.00 -26.54
CA GLU A 120 -25.97 -10.88 -25.13
C GLU A 120 -24.67 -10.08 -25.01
N ILE A 121 -24.77 -8.80 -24.67
CA ILE A 121 -23.65 -8.00 -24.19
C ILE A 121 -23.19 -8.76 -22.94
N VAL A 122 -22.24 -9.67 -23.11
CA VAL A 122 -21.52 -10.26 -21.99
C VAL A 122 -20.72 -9.11 -21.44
N ASP A 123 -21.31 -8.43 -20.45
CA ASP A 123 -20.67 -7.38 -19.71
C ASP A 123 -19.45 -8.01 -19.04
N LYS A 124 -18.29 -7.88 -19.69
CA LYS A 124 -17.00 -8.40 -19.22
C LYS A 124 -16.50 -7.61 -18.00
N HIS A 125 -17.31 -6.74 -17.41
CA HIS A 125 -17.00 -6.10 -16.15
C HIS A 125 -17.07 -7.14 -15.03
N PRO A 126 -15.95 -7.36 -14.30
CA PRO A 126 -15.96 -8.26 -13.17
C PRO A 126 -17.04 -7.84 -12.16
N LYS A 127 -17.74 -8.82 -11.59
CA LYS A 127 -18.92 -8.67 -10.70
C LYS A 127 -18.68 -7.87 -9.41
N HIS A 128 -17.50 -7.29 -9.21
CA HIS A 128 -17.20 -6.33 -8.15
C HIS A 128 -16.34 -5.19 -8.70
N PRO A 129 -16.62 -3.92 -8.33
CA PRO A 129 -15.68 -2.84 -8.62
C PRO A 129 -14.35 -3.18 -7.95
N ALA A 130 -13.25 -3.13 -8.71
CA ALA A 130 -11.92 -3.34 -8.18
C ALA A 130 -11.64 -2.31 -7.08
N CYS A 131 -11.05 -2.75 -5.96
CA CYS A 131 -10.59 -1.88 -4.88
C CYS A 131 -9.07 -1.90 -4.78
N LEU A 132 -8.50 -0.83 -4.24
CA LEU A 132 -7.07 -0.64 -4.04
C LEU A 132 -6.77 -0.23 -2.60
N CYS A 133 -5.94 -1.01 -1.93
CA CYS A 133 -5.34 -0.64 -0.65
C CYS A 133 -3.88 -0.28 -0.83
N LEU A 134 -3.51 0.92 -0.39
CA LEU A 134 -2.15 1.44 -0.42
C LEU A 134 -1.68 1.65 1.01
N PHE A 135 -0.43 1.32 1.25
CA PHE A 135 0.15 1.41 2.59
C PHE A 135 1.44 2.23 2.55
N ASP A 136 1.66 3.06 3.55
CA ASP A 136 3.01 3.45 3.91
C ASP A 136 3.80 2.23 4.43
N VAL A 137 5.13 2.29 4.35
CA VAL A 137 6.00 1.22 4.86
C VAL A 137 6.35 1.50 6.30
N ASP A 138 7.14 2.54 6.52
CA ASP A 138 7.80 2.83 7.79
C ASP A 138 6.76 3.14 8.85
N ARG A 139 6.78 2.42 9.98
CA ARG A 139 5.83 2.61 11.11
C ARG A 139 4.35 2.40 10.79
N THR A 140 4.05 1.88 9.60
CA THR A 140 2.72 1.38 9.20
C THR A 140 2.75 -0.13 9.01
N LEU A 141 3.43 -0.63 7.97
CA LEU A 141 3.67 -2.08 7.77
C LEU A 141 4.84 -2.58 8.62
N THR A 142 5.72 -1.67 9.03
CA THR A 142 6.80 -1.94 9.98
C THR A 142 6.47 -1.31 11.35
N GLY A 143 7.14 -1.78 12.39
CA GLY A 143 7.21 -1.11 13.69
C GLY A 143 8.64 -0.61 13.93
N LYS A 144 8.85 0.10 15.03
CA LYS A 144 10.20 0.54 15.43
C LYS A 144 11.14 -0.65 15.62
N GLN A 145 12.34 -0.49 15.10
CA GLN A 145 13.44 -1.46 15.20
C GLN A 145 13.87 -1.61 16.67
N GLY A 146 14.32 -2.82 17.05
CA GLY A 146 14.83 -3.13 18.40
C GLY A 146 13.79 -3.15 19.54
N ILE A 147 12.49 -2.93 19.26
CA ILE A 147 11.44 -2.96 20.29
C ILE A 147 10.33 -3.99 20.01
N ALA A 148 10.52 -4.93 19.08
CA ALA A 148 9.51 -5.91 18.71
C ALA A 148 8.87 -6.62 19.92
N LYS A 149 9.67 -6.91 20.96
CA LYS A 149 9.20 -7.54 22.22
C LYS A 149 8.19 -6.70 23.01
N LYS A 150 8.19 -5.37 22.85
CA LYS A 150 7.23 -4.44 23.49
C LYS A 150 5.95 -4.29 22.66
N CYS A 151 5.99 -4.68 21.39
CA CYS A 151 4.90 -4.52 20.44
C CYS A 151 4.23 -5.86 20.15
N ARG A 152 3.08 -6.11 20.78
CA ARG A 152 2.35 -7.37 20.61
C ARG A 152 2.06 -7.63 19.13
N GLY A 153 2.48 -8.80 18.66
CA GLY A 153 2.27 -9.25 17.29
C GLY A 153 3.32 -8.78 16.29
N ASN A 154 4.30 -7.96 16.69
CA ASN A 154 5.41 -7.61 15.80
C ASN A 154 6.42 -8.75 15.68
N ALA A 155 7.06 -8.85 14.52
CA ALA A 155 8.08 -9.85 14.23
C ALA A 155 9.34 -9.21 13.66
N GLU A 156 10.44 -9.34 14.40
CA GLU A 156 11.77 -8.92 13.95
C GLU A 156 12.35 -9.90 12.93
N LYS A 157 13.01 -9.38 11.90
CA LYS A 157 13.62 -10.12 10.80
C LYS A 157 15.12 -9.88 10.80
N SER A 158 15.83 -10.68 11.59
CA SER A 158 17.28 -10.50 11.74
C SER A 158 18.04 -10.61 10.42
N GLY A 159 18.98 -9.68 10.19
CA GLY A 159 19.79 -9.64 8.96
C GLY A 159 19.08 -9.05 7.74
N VAL A 160 17.88 -8.49 7.93
CA VAL A 160 17.17 -7.66 6.96
C VAL A 160 17.20 -6.23 7.49
N PHE A 161 18.03 -5.39 6.89
CA PHE A 161 18.17 -4.00 7.31
C PHE A 161 16.97 -3.17 6.82
N ASP A 162 16.44 -2.36 7.72
CA ASP A 162 15.45 -1.30 7.51
C ASP A 162 16.17 0.02 7.82
N ASP A 163 16.13 0.99 6.89
CA ASP A 163 16.86 2.26 6.97
C ASP A 163 16.07 3.39 7.66
N ALA A 164 14.83 3.13 8.07
CA ALA A 164 13.96 4.15 8.63
C ALA A 164 14.38 4.55 10.06
N PHE A 165 14.36 5.86 10.35
CA PHE A 165 14.47 6.42 11.71
C PHE A 165 15.71 5.99 12.52
N GLY A 166 16.87 5.91 11.86
CA GLY A 166 18.13 5.46 12.47
C GLY A 166 18.47 4.00 12.16
N GLY A 167 17.49 3.26 11.65
CA GLY A 167 17.64 1.93 11.09
C GLY A 167 17.86 0.80 12.10
N GLY A 168 18.02 -0.41 11.57
CA GLY A 168 18.21 -1.64 12.35
C GLY A 168 17.67 -2.87 11.65
N ASP A 169 17.49 -3.96 12.39
CA ASP A 169 16.76 -5.12 11.88
C ASP A 169 15.29 -4.75 11.63
N LEU A 170 14.77 -5.14 10.47
CA LEU A 170 13.39 -4.92 10.07
C LEU A 170 12.44 -5.53 11.10
N VAL A 171 11.48 -4.73 11.58
CA VAL A 171 10.41 -5.20 12.45
C VAL A 171 9.09 -5.11 11.69
N LEU A 172 8.52 -6.24 11.28
CA LEU A 172 7.17 -6.25 10.70
C LEU A 172 6.13 -5.97 11.78
N SER A 173 5.18 -5.08 11.49
CA SER A 173 4.02 -4.86 12.36
C SER A 173 3.06 -6.06 12.32
N ALA A 174 2.11 -6.11 13.24
CA ALA A 174 1.03 -7.10 13.18
C ALA A 174 0.25 -6.99 11.85
N LEU A 175 0.01 -5.78 11.34
CA LEU A 175 -0.55 -5.58 10.01
C LEU A 175 0.38 -6.07 8.92
N GLY A 176 1.67 -5.74 8.97
CA GLY A 176 2.63 -6.14 7.93
C GLY A 176 2.67 -7.65 7.71
N GLN A 177 2.33 -8.44 8.72
CA GLN A 177 2.22 -9.90 8.63
C GLN A 177 0.81 -10.38 8.26
N GLY A 178 -0.20 -9.52 8.38
CA GLY A 178 -1.62 -9.87 8.41
C GLY A 178 -2.48 -9.08 7.41
N VAL A 179 -1.90 -8.54 6.33
CA VAL A 179 -2.65 -7.71 5.37
C VAL A 179 -3.75 -8.51 4.68
N LYS A 180 -3.51 -9.79 4.38
CA LYS A 180 -4.43 -10.64 3.59
C LYS A 180 -5.68 -11.03 4.38
N GLU A 181 -5.59 -10.94 5.70
CA GLU A 181 -6.63 -11.28 6.67
C GLU A 181 -7.59 -10.10 6.92
N THR A 182 -7.27 -8.93 6.38
CA THR A 182 -8.14 -7.74 6.39
C THR A 182 -9.04 -7.73 5.14
N PHE A 183 -9.94 -6.74 5.02
CA PHE A 183 -10.71 -6.57 3.79
C PHE A 183 -9.81 -6.34 2.55
N CYS A 184 -8.59 -5.81 2.74
CA CYS A 184 -7.63 -5.62 1.66
C CYS A 184 -7.11 -6.93 1.06
N GLY A 185 -7.35 -8.09 1.70
CA GLY A 185 -7.09 -9.40 1.10
C GLY A 185 -7.86 -9.63 -0.21
N GLY A 186 -9.04 -9.03 -0.34
CA GLY A 186 -9.85 -9.04 -1.57
C GLY A 186 -9.57 -7.88 -2.53
N CYS A 187 -8.64 -6.97 -2.19
CA CYS A 187 -8.28 -5.82 -3.01
C CYS A 187 -6.90 -6.00 -3.67
N ARG A 188 -6.64 -5.15 -4.68
CA ARG A 188 -5.26 -4.87 -5.06
C ARG A 188 -4.55 -4.19 -3.90
N ARG A 189 -3.27 -4.49 -3.73
CA ARG A 189 -2.45 -4.01 -2.63
C ARG A 189 -1.17 -3.42 -3.18
N GLY A 190 -0.76 -2.30 -2.62
CA GLY A 190 0.41 -1.57 -3.06
C GLY A 190 1.06 -0.74 -1.97
N ILE A 191 2.12 -0.05 -2.34
CA ILE A 191 2.89 0.84 -1.47
C ILE A 191 2.83 2.26 -2.01
N VAL A 192 2.63 3.22 -1.10
CA VAL A 192 2.95 4.62 -1.32
C VAL A 192 3.72 5.09 -0.10
N SER A 193 5.04 5.16 -0.23
CA SER A 193 5.92 5.51 0.88
C SER A 193 6.86 6.66 0.55
N ALA A 194 7.21 7.44 1.57
CA ALA A 194 8.24 8.48 1.46
C ALA A 194 9.65 7.88 1.52
N GLY A 195 9.84 6.86 2.35
CA GLY A 195 11.08 6.13 2.50
C GLY A 195 11.42 5.27 1.29
N THR A 196 12.59 4.62 1.36
CA THR A 196 13.09 3.76 0.28
C THR A 196 12.83 2.27 0.51
N ALA A 197 12.39 1.91 1.72
CA ALA A 197 12.26 0.54 2.22
C ALA A 197 13.60 -0.22 2.19
N GLY A 198 14.66 0.34 2.79
CA GLY A 198 15.88 -0.33 3.27
C GLY A 198 16.70 -1.19 2.31
N GLY A 199 16.36 -1.21 1.02
CA GLY A 199 17.03 -1.96 -0.03
C GLY A 199 16.36 -3.30 -0.41
N PRO A 200 17.05 -4.15 -1.20
CA PRO A 200 16.40 -5.31 -1.85
C PRO A 200 15.82 -6.36 -0.89
N LYS A 201 16.44 -6.57 0.28
CA LYS A 201 15.98 -7.58 1.24
C LYS A 201 14.67 -7.17 1.92
N GLU A 202 14.58 -5.94 2.41
CA GLU A 202 13.35 -5.41 3.01
C GLU A 202 12.23 -5.38 1.97
N LYS A 203 12.50 -4.82 0.78
CA LYS A 203 11.57 -4.84 -0.36
C LYS A 203 11.03 -6.24 -0.65
N ALA A 204 11.90 -7.25 -0.66
CA ALA A 204 11.47 -8.63 -0.88
C ALA A 204 10.57 -9.15 0.25
N VAL A 205 10.83 -8.78 1.51
CA VAL A 205 9.95 -9.13 2.64
C VAL A 205 8.59 -8.47 2.49
N ILE A 206 8.54 -7.15 2.29
CA ILE A 206 7.29 -6.37 2.15
C ILE A 206 6.47 -6.85 0.95
N ALA A 207 7.14 -7.02 -0.21
CA ALA A 207 6.50 -7.51 -1.42
C ALA A 207 5.80 -8.85 -1.22
N ARG A 208 6.40 -9.79 -0.47
CA ARG A 208 5.75 -11.10 -0.19
C ARG A 208 4.47 -10.98 0.62
N GLN A 209 4.39 -10.00 1.52
CA GLN A 209 3.19 -9.76 2.34
C GLN A 209 2.04 -9.18 1.51
N LEU A 210 2.38 -8.32 0.56
CA LEU A 210 1.39 -7.62 -0.27
C LEU A 210 1.05 -8.34 -1.57
N ALA A 211 1.95 -9.16 -2.12
CA ALA A 211 1.76 -9.84 -3.40
C ALA A 211 0.43 -10.62 -3.40
N GLY A 212 -0.46 -10.17 -4.29
CA GLY A 212 -1.79 -10.71 -4.49
C GLY A 212 -1.88 -11.60 -5.72
N THR A 213 -1.13 -11.30 -6.79
CA THR A 213 -1.08 -12.13 -8.00
C THR A 213 0.14 -13.04 -7.93
N PRO A 214 -0.02 -14.37 -7.79
CA PRO A 214 1.09 -15.30 -7.94
C PRO A 214 1.76 -15.14 -9.31
N GLY A 215 3.08 -14.99 -9.35
CA GLY A 215 3.87 -15.03 -10.59
C GLY A 215 4.13 -13.68 -11.28
N GLU A 216 3.50 -12.57 -10.86
CA GLU A 216 3.90 -11.24 -11.35
C GLU A 216 5.08 -10.70 -10.52
N PRO A 217 6.22 -10.35 -11.14
CA PRO A 217 7.33 -9.73 -10.42
C PRO A 217 6.92 -8.34 -9.91
N VAL A 218 7.22 -8.06 -8.65
CA VAL A 218 7.01 -6.72 -8.06
C VAL A 218 8.07 -5.78 -8.61
N VAL A 219 7.63 -4.80 -9.40
CA VAL A 219 8.44 -3.67 -9.85
C VAL A 219 8.35 -2.59 -8.78
N TRP A 220 9.46 -1.95 -8.42
CA TRP A 220 9.46 -0.79 -7.52
C TRP A 220 9.56 0.48 -8.36
N SER A 221 8.54 1.32 -8.24
CA SER A 221 8.38 2.57 -8.98
C SER A 221 8.80 3.78 -8.17
N SER A 222 9.04 4.89 -8.86
CA SER A 222 9.24 6.21 -8.28
C SER A 222 8.08 7.14 -8.69
N PRO A 223 7.91 8.31 -8.06
CA PRO A 223 6.79 9.21 -8.38
C PRO A 223 6.81 9.71 -9.84
N GLY A 224 7.99 9.77 -10.45
CA GLY A 224 8.17 10.19 -11.85
C GLY A 224 8.01 9.06 -12.88
N ASP A 225 8.03 7.79 -12.45
CA ASP A 225 7.96 6.61 -13.31
C ASP A 225 7.16 5.49 -12.63
N ILE A 226 5.83 5.67 -12.62
CA ILE A 226 4.88 4.72 -12.02
C ILE A 226 4.55 3.61 -13.03
N ARG A 227 5.01 2.40 -12.72
CA ARG A 227 4.87 1.18 -13.52
C ARG A 227 4.29 -0.01 -12.73
N SER A 228 3.86 0.24 -11.50
CA SER A 228 3.32 -0.74 -10.56
C SER A 228 2.56 -0.07 -9.43
N GLU A 229 1.88 -0.87 -8.60
CA GLU A 229 1.29 -0.42 -7.33
C GLU A 229 2.31 -0.15 -6.21
N PHE A 230 3.62 -0.34 -6.43
CA PHE A 230 4.66 -0.18 -5.40
C PHE A 230 5.51 1.06 -5.66
N VAL A 231 5.12 2.20 -5.10
CA VAL A 231 5.78 3.50 -5.30
C VAL A 231 6.46 3.97 -4.01
N ILE A 232 7.77 4.19 -4.09
CA ILE A 232 8.61 4.74 -3.02
C ILE A 232 9.07 6.15 -3.36
N GLY A 233 9.58 6.90 -2.38
CA GLY A 233 10.05 8.28 -2.59
C GLY A 233 8.93 9.32 -2.77
N CYS A 234 7.70 9.01 -2.36
CA CYS A 234 6.56 9.91 -2.42
C CYS A 234 6.61 10.95 -1.30
N PRO A 235 6.75 12.25 -1.59
CA PRO A 235 6.99 13.26 -0.56
C PRO A 235 5.81 13.43 0.38
N ASN A 236 6.09 13.60 1.68
CA ASN A 236 5.10 14.04 2.67
C ASN A 236 4.76 15.53 2.46
N PRO A 237 3.50 15.97 2.61
CA PRO A 237 2.27 15.18 2.79
C PRO A 237 1.54 14.88 1.45
N LYS A 238 2.27 14.89 0.32
CA LYS A 238 1.72 14.83 -1.05
C LYS A 238 1.55 13.41 -1.60
N LYS A 239 1.42 12.41 -0.72
CA LYS A 239 1.29 10.98 -1.09
C LYS A 239 0.07 10.68 -1.98
N ALA A 240 -1.01 11.47 -1.87
CA ALA A 240 -2.18 11.34 -2.74
C ALA A 240 -1.85 11.45 -4.24
N ILE A 241 -0.83 12.24 -4.62
CA ILE A 241 -0.40 12.38 -6.02
C ILE A 241 0.14 11.05 -6.56
N CYS A 242 0.96 10.35 -5.76
CA CYS A 242 1.46 9.02 -6.13
C CYS A 242 0.32 8.00 -6.24
N ALA A 243 -0.60 7.99 -5.27
CA ALA A 243 -1.76 7.11 -5.30
C ALA A 243 -2.60 7.32 -6.58
N LYS A 244 -2.84 8.57 -6.96
CA LYS A 244 -3.52 8.93 -8.21
C LYS A 244 -2.75 8.43 -9.43
N GLY A 245 -1.42 8.52 -9.40
CA GLY A 245 -0.55 7.96 -10.43
C GLY A 245 -0.71 6.45 -10.61
N ILE A 246 -0.80 5.70 -9.50
CA ILE A 246 -1.06 4.24 -9.52
C ILE A 246 -2.42 3.95 -10.16
N VAL A 247 -3.48 4.64 -9.74
CA VAL A 247 -4.83 4.46 -10.32
C VAL A 247 -4.83 4.74 -11.83
N LYS A 248 -4.16 5.81 -12.26
CA LYS A 248 -4.01 6.15 -13.68
C LYS A 248 -3.24 5.07 -14.46
N TRP A 249 -2.17 4.54 -13.89
CA TRP A 249 -1.39 3.46 -14.51
C TRP A 249 -2.22 2.17 -14.62
N LEU A 250 -2.94 1.78 -13.57
CA LEU A 250 -3.85 0.63 -13.60
C LEU A 250 -4.90 0.75 -14.72
N GLY A 251 -5.57 1.90 -14.82
CA GLY A 251 -6.56 2.13 -15.87
C GLY A 251 -5.95 2.11 -17.27
N LYS A 252 -4.81 2.77 -17.47
CA LYS A 252 -4.21 2.91 -18.81
C LYS A 252 -3.46 1.68 -19.31
N THR A 253 -2.75 0.99 -18.43
CA THR A 253 -1.81 -0.06 -18.82
C THR A 253 -2.35 -1.46 -18.57
N LYS A 254 -3.28 -1.60 -17.62
CA LYS A 254 -3.83 -2.90 -17.23
C LYS A 254 -5.33 -3.02 -17.49
N ASP A 255 -5.97 -1.96 -18.02
CA ASP A 255 -7.43 -1.87 -18.24
C ASP A 255 -8.24 -2.15 -16.96
N ILE A 256 -7.73 -1.65 -15.81
CA ILE A 256 -8.37 -1.80 -14.51
C ILE A 256 -8.80 -0.45 -14.01
N TRP A 257 -10.10 -0.22 -14.03
CA TRP A 257 -10.73 0.99 -13.52
C TRP A 257 -11.10 0.80 -12.05
N ILE A 258 -10.59 1.70 -11.21
CA ILE A 258 -10.87 1.72 -9.77
C ILE A 258 -11.59 3.03 -9.48
N ASP A 259 -12.82 2.94 -8.96
CA ASP A 259 -13.55 4.11 -8.49
C ASP A 259 -12.70 4.80 -7.40
N PRO A 260 -12.49 6.13 -7.46
CA PRO A 260 -11.81 6.86 -6.40
C PRO A 260 -12.30 6.51 -4.98
N LYS A 261 -13.61 6.28 -4.83
CA LYS A 261 -14.22 5.88 -3.55
C LYS A 261 -13.79 4.48 -3.09
N GLU A 262 -13.17 3.68 -3.94
CA GLU A 262 -12.63 2.34 -3.65
C GLU A 262 -11.10 2.30 -3.54
N VAL A 263 -10.47 3.48 -3.41
CA VAL A 263 -9.06 3.62 -3.04
C VAL A 263 -8.96 3.93 -1.54
N TYR A 264 -8.12 3.17 -0.83
CA TYR A 264 -7.89 3.31 0.62
C TYR A 264 -6.40 3.41 0.89
N PHE A 265 -5.99 4.46 1.59
CA PHE A 265 -4.60 4.65 2.02
C PHE A 265 -4.46 4.54 3.54
N PHE A 266 -3.38 3.91 3.99
CA PHE A 266 -3.07 3.74 5.41
C PHE A 266 -1.65 4.21 5.70
N ASP A 267 -1.51 5.08 6.68
CA ASP A 267 -0.26 5.75 7.05
C ASP A 267 -0.29 6.06 8.55
N ASP A 268 0.83 6.04 9.25
CA ASP A 268 0.88 6.34 10.67
C ASP A 268 1.21 7.81 10.95
N LEU A 269 1.83 8.53 10.02
CA LEU A 269 2.24 9.91 10.23
C LEU A 269 1.05 10.87 10.15
N THR A 270 0.96 11.76 11.15
CA THR A 270 -0.05 12.83 11.18
C THR A 270 0.06 13.71 9.94
N GLY A 271 -1.08 14.00 9.29
CA GLY A 271 -1.15 14.92 8.15
C GLY A 271 -0.97 14.27 6.77
N ASN A 272 -0.41 13.05 6.67
CA ASN A 272 -0.23 12.35 5.39
C ASN A 272 -1.54 11.90 4.72
N THR A 273 -2.61 11.78 5.50
CA THR A 273 -3.93 11.34 5.03
C THR A 273 -4.74 12.48 4.40
N ALA A 274 -4.52 13.73 4.80
CA ALA A 274 -5.42 14.84 4.49
C ALA A 274 -5.53 15.12 2.98
N SER A 275 -4.42 14.99 2.24
CA SER A 275 -4.37 15.29 0.81
C SER A 275 -5.21 14.33 -0.06
N PHE A 276 -5.62 13.17 0.48
CA PHE A 276 -6.42 12.19 -0.25
C PHE A 276 -7.86 12.64 -0.49
N ALA A 277 -8.38 13.56 0.33
CA ALA A 277 -9.74 14.08 0.16
C ALA A 277 -9.93 14.79 -1.19
N ALA A 278 -8.90 15.53 -1.64
CA ALA A 278 -8.93 16.25 -2.91
C ALA A 278 -9.02 15.32 -4.13
N GLU A 279 -8.62 14.05 -3.98
CA GLU A 279 -8.69 13.03 -5.03
C GLU A 279 -9.96 12.18 -4.94
N GLY A 280 -10.84 12.43 -3.96
CA GLY A 280 -12.03 11.61 -3.70
C GLY A 280 -11.69 10.22 -3.15
N PHE A 281 -10.45 10.03 -2.67
CA PHE A 281 -9.97 8.78 -2.07
C PHE A 281 -10.28 8.73 -0.57
N ASN A 282 -10.13 7.55 0.01
CA ASN A 282 -10.20 7.36 1.46
C ASN A 282 -8.79 7.22 2.03
N ALA A 283 -8.59 7.73 3.24
CA ALA A 283 -7.34 7.53 3.94
C ALA A 283 -7.57 7.43 5.45
N ARG A 284 -6.78 6.60 6.11
CA ARG A 284 -6.83 6.42 7.56
C ARG A 284 -5.43 6.50 8.16
N GLN A 285 -5.31 7.30 9.21
CA GLN A 285 -4.16 7.24 10.08
C GLN A 285 -4.25 5.97 10.94
N VAL A 286 -3.17 5.22 11.02
CA VAL A 286 -3.08 3.93 11.74
C VAL A 286 -2.01 3.96 12.82
N SER A 287 -1.87 2.87 13.57
CA SER A 287 -0.97 2.82 14.74
C SER A 287 -1.43 3.79 15.86
N CYS A 288 -2.72 4.12 15.94
CA CYS A 288 -3.22 5.17 16.83
C CYS A 288 -3.01 4.87 18.32
N LYS A 289 -2.98 3.59 18.69
CA LYS A 289 -2.81 3.15 20.09
C LYS A 289 -1.35 3.10 20.54
N SER A 290 -0.40 3.22 19.61
CA SER A 290 1.02 3.06 19.88
C SER A 290 1.78 4.14 19.12
N ARG A 291 2.13 5.22 19.82
CA ARG A 291 2.62 6.46 19.23
C ARG A 291 3.95 6.88 19.83
N GLU A 292 4.78 7.49 19.00
CA GLU A 292 6.01 8.18 19.34
C GLU A 292 5.92 9.58 18.70
N GLY A 293 5.37 10.53 19.46
CA GLY A 293 4.99 11.84 18.90
C GLY A 293 3.92 11.72 17.82
N GLU A 294 4.23 12.20 16.62
CA GLU A 294 3.32 12.21 15.45
C GLU A 294 3.39 10.94 14.60
N ILE A 295 4.20 9.96 15.00
CA ILE A 295 4.51 8.75 14.23
C ILE A 295 4.08 7.51 15.02
N GLY A 296 3.74 6.44 14.33
CA GLY A 296 3.49 5.14 14.91
C GLY A 296 4.74 4.56 15.59
N LEU A 297 4.54 3.87 16.71
CA LEU A 297 5.61 3.17 17.41
C LEU A 297 5.63 1.68 17.03
N CYS A 298 4.52 0.97 17.21
CA CYS A 298 4.45 -0.48 16.95
C CYS A 298 4.04 -0.84 15.51
N GLY A 299 3.69 0.14 14.69
CA GLY A 299 3.02 -0.14 13.42
C GLY A 299 1.55 -0.47 13.58
N ALA A 300 0.87 -0.53 12.44
CA ALA A 300 -0.56 -0.75 12.39
C ALA A 300 -0.98 -2.16 12.82
N GLN A 301 -2.24 -2.27 13.25
CA GLN A 301 -2.90 -3.52 13.58
C GLN A 301 -3.92 -3.89 12.49
N PRO A 302 -4.16 -5.19 12.22
CA PRO A 302 -5.17 -5.62 11.23
C PRO A 302 -6.56 -5.00 11.47
N GLY A 303 -6.97 -4.82 12.73
CA GLY A 303 -8.25 -4.21 13.08
C GLY A 303 -8.37 -2.71 12.73
N GLU A 304 -7.26 -2.04 12.43
CA GLU A 304 -7.27 -0.66 11.93
C GLU A 304 -7.53 -0.60 10.41
N ILE A 305 -7.42 -1.73 9.70
CA ILE A 305 -7.66 -1.79 8.26
C ILE A 305 -9.13 -2.11 8.00
N VAL A 306 -9.91 -1.04 7.94
CA VAL A 306 -11.36 -1.10 7.71
C VAL A 306 -11.73 -0.34 6.44
N ARG A 307 -12.80 -0.78 5.79
CA ARG A 307 -13.32 -0.18 4.55
C ARG A 307 -14.13 1.09 4.84
N ALA A 308 -13.59 2.00 5.65
CA ALA A 308 -14.24 3.26 6.01
C ALA A 308 -14.05 4.30 4.90
N LYS A 309 -15.10 5.09 4.67
CA LYS A 309 -15.04 6.19 3.70
C LYS A 309 -14.52 7.49 4.32
N GLY A 310 -13.91 8.33 3.48
CA GLY A 310 -13.37 9.64 3.83
C GLY A 310 -12.02 9.57 4.56
N ILE A 311 -11.65 10.68 5.19
CA ILE A 311 -10.40 10.81 5.94
C ILE A 311 -10.66 10.51 7.41
N LYS A 312 -9.85 9.63 8.00
CA LYS A 312 -9.95 9.23 9.42
C LYS A 312 -8.58 9.35 10.08
N ASN A 313 -8.41 10.29 10.99
CA ASN A 313 -7.18 10.42 11.76
C ASN A 313 -7.34 9.79 13.15
N CYS A 314 -6.21 9.55 13.79
CA CYS A 314 -6.17 9.50 15.25
C CYS A 314 -6.51 10.92 15.77
#